data_AF-A0A7X3AQM9-F1
#
_entry.id   AF-A0A7X3AQM9-F1
#
_cell.length_a   1.000
_cell.length_b   1.000
_cell.length_c   1.000
_cell.angle_alpha   90.00
_cell.angle_beta   90.00
_cell.angle_gamma   90.00
#
_symmetry.space_group_name_H-M   'P 1'
#
loop_
_entity.id
_entity.type
_entity.pdbx_description
1 polymer ?
#
loop_
_entity_poly.entity_id
_entity_poly.type
_entity_poly.pdbx_seq_one_letter_code
_entity_poly.pdbx_strand_id
1 'polypeptide(L)'
;MLIANTVVNVFIISGSGQAAAVMPVFIPVADLVGLTRQTAVLAFNFGDGFSNWILPHSAPLMGFIGATSISYGKWFKYFWKLFLLWNALAMALLFIAQLMNYGPF
;
A
#
# COMPACT_ATOMS: atom_id res chain seq x y z
N MET A 1 -5.18 -0.79 8.97
CA MET A 1 -4.24 -1.67 8.23
C MET A 1 -3.51 -0.96 7.09
N LEU A 2 -4.20 -0.15 6.27
CA LEU A 2 -3.58 0.61 5.16
C LEU A 2 -2.33 1.39 5.58
N ILE A 3 -2.48 2.36 6.49
CA ILE A 3 -1.38 3.23 6.93
C ILE A 3 -0.22 2.43 7.54
N ALA A 4 -0.53 1.40 8.33
CA ALA A 4 0.50 0.54 8.91
C ALA A 4 1.33 -0.17 7.83
N ASN A 5 0.68 -0.73 6.80
CA ASN A 5 1.38 -1.34 5.67
C ASN A 5 2.18 -0.33 4.85
N THR A 6 1.66 0.89 4.67
CA THR A 6 2.41 1.98 4.02
C THR A 6 3.69 2.32 4.80
N VAL A 7 3.63 2.36 6.13
CA VAL A 7 4.81 2.61 6.98
C VAL A 7 5.79 1.44 6.92
N VAL A 8 5.31 0.20 6.97
CA VAL A 8 6.18 -0.98 6.83
C VAL A 8 6.86 -0.99 5.47
N ASN A 9 6.16 -0.60 4.39
CA ASN A 9 6.71 -0.58 3.05
C ASN A 9 7.90 0.38 2.90
N VAL A 10 8.03 1.39 3.78
CA VAL A 10 9.23 2.24 3.85
C VAL A 10 10.49 1.41 4.12
N PHE A 11 10.36 0.30 4.86
CA PHE A 11 11.46 -0.57 5.25
C PHE A 11 11.54 -1.86 4.41
N ILE A 12 10.39 -2.41 3.99
CA ILE A 12 10.32 -3.69 3.26
C ILE A 12 9.56 -3.47 1.95
N ILE A 13 10.27 -3.09 0.90
CA ILE A 13 9.68 -2.66 -0.40
C ILE A 13 9.26 -3.81 -1.30
N SER A 14 9.73 -5.01 -0.98
CA SER A 14 9.31 -6.22 -1.68
C SER A 14 7.89 -6.57 -1.23
N GLY A 15 6.90 -6.47 -2.11
CA GLY A 15 5.52 -6.83 -1.78
C GLY A 15 5.38 -8.27 -1.25
N SER A 16 6.07 -9.24 -1.86
CA SER A 16 6.06 -10.63 -1.35
C SER A 16 6.79 -10.76 0.00
N GLY A 17 7.92 -10.08 0.18
CA GLY A 17 8.66 -10.07 1.45
C GLY A 17 7.89 -9.39 2.59
N GLN A 18 7.24 -8.26 2.29
CA GLN A 18 6.37 -7.57 3.22
C GLN A 18 5.18 -8.45 3.57
N ALA A 19 4.49 -9.04 2.59
CA ALA A 19 3.34 -9.91 2.84
C ALA A 19 3.72 -11.07 3.76
N ALA A 20 4.86 -11.73 3.51
CA ALA A 20 5.36 -12.82 4.35
C ALA A 20 5.62 -12.38 5.81
N ALA A 21 6.06 -11.14 6.02
CA ALA A 21 6.34 -10.60 7.35
C ALA A 21 5.08 -10.08 8.07
N VAL A 22 4.18 -9.39 7.37
CA VAL A 22 3.08 -8.63 8.01
C VAL A 22 1.75 -9.39 8.04
N MET A 23 1.46 -10.23 7.04
CA MET A 23 0.16 -10.91 6.96
C MET A 23 -0.10 -11.89 8.10
N PRO A 24 0.90 -12.67 8.60
CA PRO A 24 0.71 -13.51 9.78
C PRO A 24 0.28 -12.73 11.03
N VAL A 25 0.59 -11.44 11.11
CA VAL A 25 0.20 -10.55 12.21
C VAL A 25 -1.15 -9.88 11.94
N PHE A 26 -1.36 -9.35 10.73
CA PHE A 26 -2.58 -8.60 10.41
C PHE A 26 -3.81 -9.48 10.17
N ILE A 27 -3.66 -10.72 9.71
CA ILE A 27 -4.80 -11.63 9.51
C ILE A 27 -5.51 -11.95 10.84
N PRO A 28 -4.82 -12.40 11.91
CA PRO A 28 -5.47 -12.62 13.21
C PRO A 28 -6.09 -11.34 13.77
N VAL A 29 -5.44 -10.18 13.58
CA VAL A 29 -6.01 -8.89 13.98
C VAL A 29 -7.29 -8.59 13.22
N ALA A 30 -7.35 -8.87 11.91
CA ALA A 30 -8.56 -8.71 11.09
C ALA A 30 -9.70 -9.58 11.61
N ASP A 31 -9.43 -10.87 11.85
CA ASP A 31 -10.41 -11.83 12.37
C ASP A 31 -10.96 -11.37 13.75
N LEU A 32 -10.10 -10.83 14.62
CA LEU A 32 -10.50 -10.32 15.95
C LEU A 32 -11.42 -9.09 15.91
N VAL A 33 -11.27 -8.23 14.91
CA VAL A 33 -12.11 -7.03 14.77
C VAL A 33 -13.29 -7.22 13.82
N GLY A 34 -13.52 -8.45 13.33
CA GLY A 34 -14.62 -8.77 12.41
C GLY A 34 -14.43 -8.21 11.00
N LEU A 35 -13.18 -8.01 10.56
CA LEU A 35 -12.86 -7.68 9.17
C LEU A 35 -12.64 -8.97 8.36
N THR A 36 -13.09 -8.99 7.10
CA THR A 36 -12.75 -10.10 6.20
C THR A 36 -11.26 -10.13 5.91
N ARG A 37 -10.70 -11.32 5.71
CA ARG A 37 -9.27 -11.46 5.39
C ARG A 37 -8.93 -10.81 4.04
N GLN A 38 -9.87 -10.83 3.10
CA GLN A 38 -9.72 -10.15 1.82
C GLN A 38 -9.66 -8.63 1.97
N THR A 39 -10.43 -8.04 2.90
CA THR A 39 -10.32 -6.61 3.20
C THR A 39 -8.94 -6.28 3.80
N ALA A 40 -8.37 -7.16 4.63
CA ALA A 40 -7.01 -7.00 5.14
C ALA A 40 -5.94 -7.10 4.04
N VAL A 41 -6.07 -8.08 3.13
CA VAL A 41 -5.20 -8.23 1.95
C VAL A 41 -5.31 -7.02 1.02
N LEU A 42 -6.51 -6.50 0.80
CA LEU A 42 -6.74 -5.30 -0.02
C LEU A 42 -6.06 -4.07 0.61
N ALA A 43 -6.16 -3.93 1.92
CA ALA A 43 -5.48 -2.85 2.64
C ALA A 43 -3.95 -2.94 2.55
N PHE A 44 -3.40 -4.16 2.56
CA PHE A 44 -1.98 -4.41 2.29
C PHE A 44 -1.62 -4.00 0.86
N ASN A 45 -2.35 -4.46 -0.16
CA ASN A 45 -2.07 -4.18 -1.57
C ASN A 45 -2.08 -2.67 -1.88
N PHE A 46 -3.04 -1.92 -1.32
CA PHE A 46 -3.06 -0.47 -1.46
C PHE A 46 -1.88 0.19 -0.73
N GLY A 47 -1.52 -0.29 0.46
CA GLY A 47 -0.40 0.25 1.23
C GLY A 47 0.93 0.08 0.50
N ASP A 48 1.26 -1.15 0.10
CA ASP A 48 2.47 -1.51 -0.65
C ASP A 48 2.47 -0.85 -2.05
N GLY A 49 1.43 -1.12 -2.85
CA GLY A 49 1.37 -0.69 -4.24
C GLY A 49 1.46 0.82 -4.43
N PHE A 50 0.78 1.61 -3.60
CA PHE A 50 0.81 3.07 -3.74
C PHE A 50 2.11 3.70 -3.27
N SER A 51 2.72 3.17 -2.21
CA SER A 51 3.96 3.73 -1.67
C SER A 51 5.18 3.38 -2.53
N ASN A 52 5.14 2.31 -3.32
CA ASN A 52 6.19 1.99 -4.28
C ASN A 52 6.41 3.06 -5.37
N TRP A 53 5.48 3.98 -5.56
CA TRP A 53 5.61 5.12 -6.46
C TRP A 53 6.20 6.39 -5.83
N ILE A 54 6.36 6.40 -4.51
CA ILE A 54 6.95 7.53 -3.79
C ILE A 54 8.28 7.17 -3.14
N LEU A 55 8.49 5.91 -2.76
CA LEU A 55 9.67 5.49 -2.02
C LEU A 55 10.92 5.45 -2.91
N PRO A 56 12.02 6.11 -2.53
CA PRO A 56 13.20 6.19 -3.39
C PRO A 56 13.94 4.85 -3.54
N HIS A 57 13.62 3.87 -2.71
CA HIS A 57 14.27 2.58 -2.68
C HIS A 57 13.51 1.55 -3.54
N SER A 58 12.40 1.96 -4.18
CA SER A 58 11.64 1.19 -5.15
C SER A 58 12.41 1.07 -6.46
N ALA A 59 12.84 -0.15 -6.79
CA ALA A 59 13.58 -0.43 -8.03
C ALA A 59 12.78 -0.07 -9.30
N PRO A 60 11.47 -0.40 -9.43
CA PRO A 60 10.68 0.01 -10.59
C PRO A 60 10.60 1.54 -10.74
N LEU A 61 10.42 2.27 -9.63
CA LEU A 61 10.35 3.73 -9.65
C LEU A 61 11.67 4.33 -10.13
N MET A 62 12.79 3.87 -9.58
CA MET A 62 14.11 4.36 -9.97
C MET A 62 14.46 4.03 -11.42
N GLY A 63 14.06 2.86 -11.91
CA GLY A 63 14.17 2.51 -13.33
C GLY A 63 13.38 3.47 -14.24
N PHE A 64 12.15 3.80 -13.87
CA PHE A 64 11.31 4.73 -14.63
C PHE A 64 11.87 6.16 -14.63
N ILE A 65 12.30 6.65 -13.47
CA ILE A 65 12.90 7.98 -13.33
C ILE A 65 14.21 8.08 -14.13
N GLY A 66 15.03 7.03 -14.10
CA GLY A 66 16.24 6.93 -14.92
C GLY A 66 15.96 6.96 -16.42
N ALA A 67 14.95 6.22 -16.89
CA ALA A 67 14.56 6.19 -18.29
C ALA A 67 13.98 7.54 -18.78
N THR A 68 13.27 8.27 -17.91
CA THR A 68 12.62 9.55 -18.25
C THR A 68 13.53 10.77 -18.03
N SER A 69 14.75 10.58 -17.50
CA SER A 69 15.69 11.66 -17.13
C SER A 69 15.08 12.72 -16.20
N ILE A 70 14.04 12.36 -15.44
CA ILE A 70 13.45 13.21 -14.41
C ILE A 70 14.28 13.03 -13.13
N SER A 71 14.49 14.07 -12.33
CA SER A 71 15.11 13.90 -11.01
C SER A 71 14.08 13.39 -9.99
N TYR A 72 14.49 12.52 -9.07
CA TYR A 72 13.59 12.03 -8.01
C TYR A 72 12.93 13.16 -7.22
N GLY A 73 13.65 14.26 -6.92
CA GLY A 73 13.06 15.40 -6.23
C GLY A 73 11.91 16.07 -7.00
N LYS A 74 12.00 16.16 -8.33
CA LYS A 74 10.90 16.65 -9.17
C LYS A 74 9.73 15.67 -9.16
N TRP A 75 10.02 14.38 -9.28
CA TRP A 75 9.00 13.32 -9.20
C TRP A 75 8.26 13.37 -7.87
N PHE A 76 8.97 13.37 -6.75
CA PHE A 76 8.40 13.42 -5.40
C PHE A 76 7.49 14.63 -5.20
N LYS A 77 7.94 15.84 -5.61
CA LYS A 77 7.15 17.08 -5.47
C LYS A 77 5.83 17.02 -6.25
N TYR A 78 5.83 16.35 -7.40
CA TYR A 78 4.62 16.12 -8.18
C TYR A 78 3.75 15.02 -7.56
N PHE A 79 4.35 13.86 -7.31
CA PHE A 79 3.63 12.64 -6.96
C PHE A 79 3.10 12.64 -5.52
N TRP A 80 3.72 13.36 -4.58
CA TRP A 80 3.25 13.42 -3.18
C TRP A 80 1.78 13.84 -3.07
N LYS A 81 1.33 14.82 -3.87
CA LYS A 81 -0.08 15.25 -3.88
C LYS A 81 -1.01 14.15 -4.40
N LEU A 82 -0.57 13.44 -5.44
CA LEU A 82 -1.32 12.33 -6.03
C LEU A 82 -1.36 11.12 -5.08
N PHE A 83 -0.27 10.85 -4.37
CA PHE A 83 -0.19 9.81 -3.35
C PHE A 83 -1.19 10.04 -2.21
N LEU A 84 -1.36 11.28 -1.76
CA LEU A 84 -2.40 11.62 -0.78
C LEU A 84 -3.81 11.38 -1.33
N LEU A 85 -4.06 11.74 -2.59
CA LEU A 85 -5.34 11.47 -3.25
C LEU A 85 -5.61 9.96 -3.37
N TRP A 86 -4.60 9.17 -3.74
CA TRP A 86 -4.70 7.71 -3.81
C TRP A 86 -4.95 7.09 -2.44
N ASN A 87 -4.30 7.58 -1.39
CA ASN A 87 -4.58 7.13 -0.01
C ASN A 87 -6.01 7.48 0.42
N ALA A 88 -6.50 8.67 0.08
CA ALA A 88 -7.89 9.05 0.35
C ALA A 88 -8.88 8.12 -0.37
N LEU A 89 -8.63 7.84 -1.66
CA LEU A 89 -9.41 6.89 -2.44
C LEU A 89 -9.33 5.47 -1.86
N ALA A 90 -8.15 5.03 -1.45
CA ALA A 90 -7.94 3.73 -0.81
C ALA A 90 -8.78 3.57 0.46
N MET A 91 -8.81 4.60 1.31
CA MET A 91 -9.64 4.60 2.52
C MET A 91 -11.13 4.49 2.18
N ALA A 92 -11.60 5.22 1.18
CA ALA A 92 -12.99 5.13 0.72
C ALA A 92 -13.32 3.73 0.17
N LEU A 93 -12.45 3.16 -0.66
CA LEU A 93 -12.62 1.82 -1.23
C LEU A 93 -12.59 0.73 -0.16
N LEU A 94 -11.70 0.83 0.83
CA LEU A 94 -11.65 -0.10 1.96
C LEU A 94 -12.89 0.00 2.84
N PHE A 95 -13.43 1.21 3.03
CA PHE A 95 -14.67 1.39 3.76
C PHE A 95 -15.85 0.73 3.03
N ILE A 96 -15.94 0.91 1.70
CA ILE A 96 -16.94 0.23 0.87
C ILE A 96 -16.76 -1.29 0.92
N ALA A 97 -15.51 -1.78 0.82
CA ALA A 97 -15.20 -3.20 0.90
C ALA A 97 -15.68 -3.81 2.23
N GLN A 98 -15.51 -3.08 3.34
CA GLN A 98 -16.02 -3.52 4.63
C GLN A 98 -17.56 -3.55 4.68
N LEU A 99 -18.24 -2.53 4.15
CA LEU A 99 -19.71 -2.51 4.13
C LEU A 99 -20.31 -3.65 3.31
N MET A 100 -19.63 -4.06 2.24
CA MET A 100 -20.07 -5.15 1.36
C MET A 100 -19.67 -6.54 1.87
N ASN A 101 -18.92 -6.63 2.98
CA ASN A 101 -18.25 -7.87 3.41
C ASN A 101 -17.47 -8.49 2.24
N TYR A 102 -16.55 -7.71 1.68
CA TYR A 102 -15.83 -8.08 0.47
C TYR A 102 -15.03 -9.38 0.64
N GLY A 103 -15.29 -10.31 -0.29
CA GLY A 103 -14.57 -11.56 -0.44
C GLY A 103 -15.13 -12.74 0.38
N PRO A 104 -14.75 -13.98 0.06
CA PRO A 104 -15.05 -15.11 0.92
C PRO A 104 -14.14 -15.05 2.16
N PHE A 105 -14.78 -15.04 3.34
CA PHE A 105 -14.17 -15.03 4.69
C PHE A 105 -13.52 -13.70 5.09
#